data_AF-A0A2V2SA48-F1
#
_entry.id   AF-A0A2V2SA48-F1
#
_cell.length_a   1.000
_cell.length_b   1.000
_cell.length_c   1.000
_cell.angle_alpha   90.00
_cell.angle_beta   90.00
_cell.angle_gamma   90.00
#
_symmetry.space_group_name_H-M   'P 1'
#
loop_
_entity.id
_entity.type
_entity.pdbx_description
1 polymer ?
#
loop_
_entity_poly.entity_id
_entity_poly.type
_entity_poly.pdbx_seq_one_letter_code
_entity_poly.pdbx_strand_id
1 'polypeptide(L)'
;MSDQKLRVTRTLSAEQYEGSLWGIEVINFKWFALALLVALSLFAGLFYGLALGFLEAMQWALVPVLGCFLYLRFFHQGRPPGYLSDLLDSLVTRGHAKPPRKPLSHPFYEC
;
A
#
# COMPACT_ATOMS: atom_id res chain seq x y z
N MET A 1 18.45 41.69 -1.20
CA MET A 1 17.25 40.85 -1.42
C MET A 1 17.58 39.45 -0.96
N SER A 2 17.17 39.11 0.25
CA SER A 2 17.39 37.81 0.88
C SER A 2 16.33 36.82 0.38
N ASP A 3 16.77 35.75 -0.27
CA ASP A 3 15.94 34.61 -0.71
C ASP A 3 15.20 34.00 0.48
N GLN A 4 13.95 34.41 0.69
CA GLN A 4 13.03 33.73 1.60
C GLN A 4 12.70 32.37 0.98
N LYS A 5 13.37 31.32 1.48
CA LYS A 5 13.08 29.94 1.11
C LYS A 5 11.61 29.63 1.39
N LEU A 6 10.81 29.52 0.33
CA LEU A 6 9.38 29.20 0.40
C LEU A 6 9.20 27.94 1.26
N ARG A 7 8.68 28.11 2.49
CA ARG A 7 8.29 27.00 3.34
C ARG A 7 6.92 26.54 2.90
N VAL A 8 6.92 25.64 1.91
CA VAL A 8 5.70 24.96 1.46
C VAL A 8 5.27 24.01 2.57
N THR A 9 4.43 24.50 3.47
CA THR A 9 3.78 23.68 4.49
C THR A 9 2.60 23.00 3.80
N ARG A 10 2.63 21.65 3.69
CA ARG A 10 1.44 20.89 3.25
C ARG A 10 0.29 21.26 4.19
N THR A 11 -0.77 21.81 3.63
CA THR A 11 -1.98 22.13 4.38
C THR A 11 -2.72 20.83 4.70
N LEU A 12 -3.21 20.69 5.94
CA LEU A 12 -4.01 19.54 6.41
C LEU A 12 -5.16 19.19 5.45
N SER A 13 -5.68 20.18 4.74
CA SER A 13 -6.70 20.03 3.71
C SER A 13 -6.25 19.11 2.57
N ALA A 14 -4.99 19.16 2.15
CA ALA A 14 -4.48 18.31 1.06
C ALA A 14 -4.39 16.83 1.46
N GLU A 15 -4.18 16.52 2.75
CA GLU A 15 -4.28 15.15 3.28
C GLU A 15 -5.73 14.70 3.44
N GLN A 16 -6.64 15.59 3.84
CA GLN A 16 -8.05 15.26 4.07
C GLN A 16 -8.86 15.03 2.78
N TYR A 17 -8.36 15.50 1.63
CA TYR A 17 -9.03 15.35 0.33
C TYR A 17 -8.31 14.42 -0.64
N GLU A 18 -7.44 13.52 -0.17
CA GLU A 18 -7.01 12.39 -1.00
C GLU A 18 -8.24 11.55 -1.33
N GLY A 19 -8.76 11.75 -2.54
CA GLY A 19 -9.99 11.13 -3.01
C GLY A 19 -9.97 9.62 -2.76
N SER A 20 -11.02 9.14 -2.09
CA SER A 20 -11.26 7.71 -1.91
C SER A 20 -12.30 7.28 -2.95
N LEU A 21 -11.92 6.37 -3.84
CA LEU A 21 -12.85 5.72 -4.74
C LEU A 21 -13.26 4.40 -4.10
N TRP A 22 -14.54 4.29 -3.70
CA TRP A 22 -15.10 3.07 -3.13
C TRP A 22 -14.38 2.59 -1.84
N GLY A 23 -13.88 3.54 -1.03
CA GLY A 23 -13.14 3.24 0.19
C GLY A 23 -11.65 2.93 -0.04
N ILE A 24 -11.17 2.90 -1.28
CA ILE A 24 -9.76 2.73 -1.61
C ILE A 24 -9.18 4.11 -1.92
N GLU A 25 -8.19 4.53 -1.13
CA GLU A 25 -7.40 5.73 -1.44
C GLU A 25 -6.83 5.62 -2.86
N VAL A 26 -6.96 6.66 -3.67
CA VAL A 26 -6.49 6.66 -5.07
C VAL A 26 -5.00 6.29 -5.19
N ILE A 27 -4.19 6.60 -4.17
CA ILE A 27 -2.77 6.21 -4.14
C ILE A 27 -2.56 4.68 -4.14
N ASN A 28 -3.54 3.92 -3.64
CA ASN A 28 -3.54 2.48 -3.57
C ASN A 28 -4.16 1.81 -4.80
N PHE A 29 -4.80 2.59 -5.69
CA PHE A 29 -5.42 2.07 -6.92
C PHE A 29 -4.41 1.38 -7.85
N LYS A 30 -3.15 1.79 -7.84
CA LYS A 30 -2.05 1.14 -8.59
C LYS A 30 -1.90 -0.35 -8.24
N TRP A 31 -2.09 -0.70 -6.97
CA TRP A 31 -1.99 -2.10 -6.52
C TRP A 31 -3.17 -2.92 -7.02
N PHE A 32 -4.36 -2.33 -7.03
CA PHE A 32 -5.55 -2.96 -7.59
C PHE A 32 -5.40 -3.18 -9.10
N ALA A 33 -4.93 -2.17 -9.84
CA ALA A 33 -4.68 -2.29 -11.29
C ALA A 33 -3.64 -3.38 -11.61
N LEU A 34 -2.56 -3.45 -10.82
CA LEU A 34 -1.55 -4.51 -10.96
C LEU A 34 -2.13 -5.89 -10.65
N ALA A 35 -2.94 -6.03 -9.60
CA ALA A 35 -3.58 -7.30 -9.26
C ALA A 35 -4.56 -7.75 -10.36
N LEU A 36 -5.29 -6.82 -10.98
CA LEU A 36 -6.21 -7.13 -12.08
C LEU A 36 -5.44 -7.61 -13.33
N LEU A 37 -4.31 -6.97 -13.66
CA LEU A 37 -3.45 -7.41 -14.77
C LEU A 37 -2.88 -8.81 -14.52
N VAL A 38 -2.45 -9.10 -13.29
CA VAL A 38 -1.96 -10.43 -12.91
C VAL A 38 -3.07 -11.48 -12.96
N ALA A 39 -4.28 -11.14 -12.49
CA ALA A 39 -5.44 -12.02 -12.56
C ALA A 39 -5.80 -12.38 -14.01
N LEU A 40 -5.80 -11.37 -14.89
CA LEU A 40 -6.11 -11.55 -16.31
C LEU A 40 -5.05 -12.39 -17.03
N SER A 41 -3.77 -12.14 -16.78
CA SER A 41 -2.69 -12.93 -17.39
C SER A 41 -2.69 -14.37 -16.90
N LEU A 42 -2.98 -14.59 -15.61
CA LEU A 42 -3.10 -15.92 -15.01
C LEU A 42 -4.33 -16.66 -15.57
N PHE A 43 -5.48 -15.99 -15.70
CA PHE A 43 -6.66 -16.55 -16.36
C PHE A 43 -6.37 -16.97 -17.79
N ALA A 44 -5.76 -16.09 -18.59
CA ALA A 44 -5.41 -16.38 -19.96
C ALA A 44 -4.42 -17.55 -20.06
N GLY A 45 -3.40 -17.60 -19.20
CA GLY A 45 -2.43 -18.69 -19.16
C GLY A 45 -3.07 -20.05 -18.81
N LEU A 46 -3.97 -20.08 -17.83
CA LEU A 46 -4.68 -21.29 -17.43
C LEU A 46 -5.67 -21.76 -18.51
N PHE A 47 -6.42 -20.82 -19.09
CA PHE A 47 -7.46 -21.13 -20.07
C PHE A 47 -6.87 -21.53 -21.43
N TYR A 48 -5.95 -20.74 -21.98
CA TYR A 48 -5.35 -21.00 -23.29
C TYR A 48 -4.19 -22.00 -23.24
N GLY A 49 -3.41 -22.01 -22.17
CA GLY A 49 -2.21 -22.86 -22.05
C GLY A 49 -2.51 -24.27 -21.56
N LEU A 50 -3.40 -24.40 -20.56
CA LEU A 50 -3.71 -25.69 -19.92
C LEU A 50 -5.07 -26.25 -20.32
N ALA A 51 -5.80 -25.56 -21.21
CA ALA A 51 -7.15 -25.93 -21.66
C ALA A 51 -8.12 -26.22 -20.49
N LEU A 52 -7.91 -25.56 -19.34
CA LEU A 52 -8.77 -25.71 -18.18
C LEU A 52 -10.16 -25.16 -18.49
N GLY A 53 -11.17 -25.79 -17.89
CA GLY A 53 -12.54 -25.30 -17.98
C GLY A 53 -12.66 -23.86 -17.49
N PHE A 54 -13.59 -23.10 -18.07
CA PHE A 54 -13.78 -21.68 -17.74
C PHE A 54 -13.92 -21.43 -16.23
N LEU A 55 -14.75 -22.23 -15.56
CA LEU A 55 -14.96 -22.12 -14.10
C LEU A 55 -13.69 -22.42 -13.31
N GLU A 56 -12.89 -23.39 -13.75
CA GLU A 56 -11.63 -23.72 -13.08
C GLU A 56 -10.57 -22.65 -13.27
N ALA A 57 -10.42 -22.08 -14.46
CA ALA A 57 -9.50 -20.97 -14.67
C ALA A 57 -9.93 -19.71 -13.88
N MET A 58 -11.24 -19.46 -13.79
CA MET A 58 -11.82 -18.31 -13.10
C MET A 58 -11.55 -18.33 -11.58
N GLN A 59 -11.71 -19.48 -10.91
CA GLN A 59 -11.44 -19.58 -9.46
C GLN A 59 -9.98 -19.24 -9.13
N TRP A 60 -9.03 -19.71 -9.95
CA TRP A 60 -7.61 -19.44 -9.77
C TRP A 60 -7.25 -17.99 -10.08
N ALA A 61 -7.88 -17.40 -11.10
CA ALA A 61 -7.73 -15.98 -11.43
C ALA A 61 -8.28 -15.04 -10.35
N LEU A 62 -9.26 -15.49 -9.56
CA LEU A 62 -9.83 -14.70 -8.47
C LEU A 62 -8.89 -14.58 -7.26
N VAL A 63 -8.01 -15.56 -7.05
CA VAL A 63 -7.05 -15.61 -5.92
C VAL A 63 -6.21 -14.32 -5.79
N PRO A 64 -5.51 -13.83 -6.83
CA PRO A 64 -4.72 -12.60 -6.71
C PRO A 64 -5.58 -11.36 -6.45
N VAL A 65 -6.82 -11.30 -6.95
CA VAL A 65 -7.73 -10.17 -6.71
C VAL A 65 -8.17 -10.14 -5.25
N LEU A 66 -8.59 -11.28 -4.71
CA LEU A 66 -8.95 -11.42 -3.29
C LEU A 66 -7.76 -11.16 -2.38
N GLY A 67 -6.58 -11.67 -2.74
CA GLY A 67 -5.34 -11.40 -2.03
C GLY A 67 -5.01 -9.91 -1.98
N CYS A 68 -5.16 -9.19 -3.10
CA CYS A 68 -4.97 -7.74 -3.14
C CYS A 68 -6.00 -6.99 -2.31
N PHE A 69 -7.28 -7.40 -2.35
CA PHE A 69 -8.33 -6.79 -1.54
C PHE A 69 -8.05 -6.96 -0.04
N LEU A 70 -7.69 -8.16 0.40
CA LEU A 70 -7.31 -8.44 1.79
C LEU A 70 -6.06 -7.64 2.17
N TYR A 71 -5.06 -7.59 1.29
CA TYR A 71 -3.85 -6.81 1.52
C TYR A 71 -4.16 -5.32 1.74
N LEU A 72 -4.98 -4.72 0.87
CA LEU A 72 -5.37 -3.32 1.00
C LEU A 72 -6.19 -3.06 2.27
N ARG A 73 -7.14 -3.96 2.58
CA ARG A 73 -8.00 -3.86 3.76
C ARG A 73 -7.22 -3.91 5.06
N PHE A 74 -6.27 -4.84 5.19
CA PHE A 74 -5.54 -5.07 6.44
C PHE A 74 -4.32 -4.18 6.63
N PHE A 75 -3.65 -3.80 5.54
CA PHE A 75 -2.37 -3.10 5.62
C PHE A 75 -2.42 -1.62 5.23
N HIS A 76 -3.40 -1.19 4.42
CA HIS A 76 -3.43 0.17 3.89
C HIS A 76 -4.58 1.02 4.43
N GLN A 77 -5.79 0.47 4.58
CA GLN A 77 -6.92 1.27 5.08
C GLN A 77 -6.77 1.60 6.58
N GLY A 78 -6.52 2.89 6.88
CA GLY A 78 -6.52 3.42 8.25
C GLY A 78 -5.25 3.12 9.05
N ARG A 79 -4.16 2.71 8.40
CA ARG A 79 -2.86 2.45 9.06
C ARG A 79 -1.82 3.48 8.63
N PRO A 80 -0.98 3.98 9.56
CA PRO A 80 0.03 4.98 9.25
C PRO A 80 1.08 4.42 8.26
N PRO A 81 1.69 5.29 7.43
CA PRO A 81 2.76 4.89 6.52
C PRO A 81 3.91 4.26 7.32
N GLY A 82 4.27 3.01 7.00
CA GLY A 82 5.28 2.24 7.73
C GLY A 82 4.74 1.10 8.60
N TYR A 83 3.42 0.95 8.73
CA TYR A 83 2.82 -0.16 9.50
C TYR A 83 3.28 -1.55 9.01
N LEU A 84 3.45 -1.72 7.69
CA LEU A 84 3.97 -2.96 7.10
C LEU A 84 5.41 -3.26 7.50
N SER A 85 6.29 -2.26 7.44
CA SER A 85 7.68 -2.44 7.85
C SER A 85 7.77 -2.75 9.34
N ASP A 86 6.92 -2.13 10.16
CA ASP A 86 6.89 -2.36 11.60
C ASP A 86 6.31 -3.74 11.96
N LEU A 87 5.29 -4.21 11.22
CA LEU A 87 4.77 -5.57 11.37
C LEU A 87 5.80 -6.62 10.97
N LEU A 88 6.49 -6.40 9.85
CA LEU A 88 7.54 -7.32 9.39
C LEU A 88 8.72 -7.33 10.36
N ASP A 89 9.17 -6.17 10.84
CA ASP A 89 10.24 -6.08 11.83
C ASP A 89 9.80 -6.73 13.15
N SER A 90 8.55 -6.54 13.58
CA SER A 90 7.99 -7.22 14.76
C SER A 90 7.92 -8.74 14.59
N LEU A 91 7.49 -9.23 13.43
CA LEU A 91 7.38 -10.66 13.14
C LEU A 91 8.75 -11.33 13.04
N VAL A 92 9.71 -10.68 12.36
CA VAL A 92 11.08 -11.18 12.18
C VAL A 92 11.87 -11.13 13.49
N THR A 93 11.70 -10.06 14.28
CA THR A 93 12.43 -9.86 15.53
C THR A 93 11.68 -10.41 16.75
N ARG A 94 10.57 -11.15 16.55
CA ARG A 94 9.68 -11.69 17.60
C ARG A 94 9.31 -10.65 18.67
N GLY A 95 9.04 -9.41 18.26
CA GLY A 95 8.68 -8.32 19.15
C GLY A 95 9.84 -7.61 19.84
N HIS A 96 11.11 -7.93 19.52
CA HIS A 96 12.23 -7.08 19.92
C HIS A 96 12.28 -5.88 18.97
N ALA A 97 11.45 -4.89 19.23
CA ALA A 97 11.45 -3.64 18.47
C ALA A 97 12.86 -3.05 18.49
N LYS A 98 13.48 -2.87 17.31
CA LYS A 98 14.61 -1.97 17.19
C LYS A 98 14.14 -0.61 17.71
N PRO A 99 14.91 0.07 18.57
CA PRO A 99 14.51 1.38 19.06
C PRO A 99 14.19 2.26 17.85
N PRO A 100 13.07 3.02 17.89
CA PRO A 100 12.72 3.91 16.80
C PRO A 100 13.96 4.75 16.46
N ARG A 101 14.32 4.80 15.18
CA ARG A 101 15.46 5.60 14.73
C ARG A 101 15.25 6.99 15.34
N LYS A 102 16.17 7.40 16.23
CA LYS A 102 16.07 8.69 16.90
C LYS A 102 15.74 9.72 15.83
N PRO A 103 14.64 10.50 15.97
CA PRO A 103 14.36 11.55 15.02
C PRO A 103 15.64 12.39 14.95
N LEU A 104 16.13 12.60 13.72
CA LEU A 104 17.32 13.41 13.49
C LEU A 104 17.07 14.73 14.22
N SER A 105 17.96 15.10 15.15
CA SER A 105 17.83 16.32 15.93
C SER A 105 17.63 17.50 14.99
N HIS A 106 16.39 17.99 14.86
CA HIS A 106 16.17 19.27 14.18
C HIS A 106 16.72 20.36 15.10
N PRO A 107 17.46 21.35 14.57
CA PRO A 107 18.10 22.40 15.36
C PRO A 107 17.10 23.42 15.96
N PHE A 108 15.81 23.09 16.09
CA PHE A 108 14.75 24.02 16.49
C PHE A 108 14.07 23.66 17.81
N TYR A 109 14.66 22.78 18.62
CA TYR A 109 14.23 22.52 20.00
C TYR A 109 15.39 22.67 20.98
N GLU A 110 15.98 23.86 20.95
CA GLU A 110 16.60 24.45 22.13
C GLU A 110 15.78 25.68 22.53
N CYS A 111 15.42 25.74 23.81
CA CYS A 111 14.62 26.72 24.56
C CYS A 111 13.11 26.41 24.68
#